data_AF-A0A1V2HZE9-F1
#
_entry.id   AF-A0A1V2HZE9-F1
#
_cell.length_a   1.000
_cell.length_b   1.000
_cell.length_c   1.000
_cell.angle_alpha   90.00
_cell.angle_beta   90.00
_cell.angle_gamma   90.00
#
_symmetry.space_group_name_H-M   'P 1'
#
loop_
_entity.id
_entity.type
_entity.pdbx_description
1 polymer ?
#
loop_
_entity_poly.entity_id
_entity_poly.type
_entity_poly.pdbx_seq_one_letter_code
_entity_poly.pdbx_strand_id
1 'polypeptide(L)'
;MAGGGMSRVPPRKKTAGAVATVKVSPGMTAAELSEQVERLSAGAVFLGGFGDAGVVLAFGPADGSVSDRDLLAAVVGSLAPEDFATGRGR
;
A
#
# COMPACT_ATOMS: atom_id res chain seq x y z
N MET A 1 22.16 -49.75 -6.26
CA MET A 1 22.88 -48.47 -6.20
C MET A 1 22.48 -47.67 -7.43
N ALA A 2 22.09 -46.41 -7.44
CA ALA A 2 21.81 -45.41 -6.42
C ALA A 2 20.71 -44.50 -7.02
N GLY A 3 19.72 -44.11 -6.23
CA GLY A 3 18.67 -43.17 -6.65
C GLY A 3 19.19 -41.74 -6.57
N GLY A 4 19.26 -41.05 -7.71
CA GLY A 4 19.60 -39.63 -7.79
C GLY A 4 18.38 -38.77 -7.46
N GLY A 5 18.27 -38.31 -6.22
CA GLY A 5 17.25 -37.38 -5.78
C GLY A 5 17.45 -36.00 -6.41
N MET A 6 16.57 -35.64 -7.35
CA MET A 6 16.43 -34.26 -7.81
C MET A 6 15.93 -33.41 -6.64
N SER A 7 16.84 -32.65 -6.04
CA SER A 7 16.53 -31.65 -5.02
C SER A 7 15.72 -30.53 -5.68
N ARG A 8 14.39 -30.61 -5.54
CA ARG A 8 13.47 -29.57 -5.98
C ARG A 8 13.65 -28.39 -5.03
N VAL A 9 14.41 -27.38 -5.46
CA VAL A 9 14.41 -26.07 -4.82
C VAL A 9 12.98 -25.54 -4.88
N PRO A 10 12.29 -25.31 -3.74
CA PRO A 10 10.95 -24.75 -3.79
C PRO A 10 11.02 -23.35 -4.39
N PRO A 11 10.05 -22.94 -5.23
CA PRO A 11 10.00 -21.57 -5.71
C PRO A 11 9.92 -20.66 -4.48
N ARG A 12 10.85 -19.70 -4.36
CA ARG A 12 10.71 -18.61 -3.40
C ARG A 12 9.34 -18.01 -3.64
N LYS A 13 8.42 -18.16 -2.67
CA LYS A 13 7.21 -17.34 -2.64
C LYS A 13 7.70 -15.90 -2.72
N LYS A 14 7.53 -15.25 -3.86
CA LYS A 14 7.49 -13.79 -3.90
C LYS A 14 6.28 -13.43 -3.05
N THR A 15 6.49 -13.21 -1.76
CA THR A 15 5.69 -12.22 -1.06
C THR A 15 6.05 -10.91 -1.74
N ALA A 16 5.41 -10.64 -2.89
CA ALA A 16 5.34 -9.27 -3.37
C ALA A 16 4.72 -8.52 -2.19
N GLY A 17 5.52 -7.70 -1.50
CA GLY A 17 5.01 -6.96 -0.35
C GLY A 17 3.86 -6.12 -0.86
N ALA A 18 2.65 -6.42 -0.39
CA ALA A 18 1.46 -5.75 -0.87
C ALA A 18 1.56 -4.27 -0.51
N VAL A 19 1.30 -3.40 -1.48
CA VAL A 19 1.15 -1.97 -1.23
C VAL A 19 -0.15 -1.76 -0.47
N ALA A 20 -0.10 -0.97 0.60
CA ALA A 20 -1.26 -0.56 1.38
C ALA A 20 -1.39 0.96 1.38
N THR A 21 -2.61 1.47 1.57
CA THR A 21 -2.91 2.90 1.55
C THR A 21 -3.64 3.32 2.80
N VAL A 22 -3.27 4.48 3.35
CA VAL A 22 -3.94 5.15 4.48
C VAL A 22 -4.56 6.44 3.95
N LYS A 23 -5.81 6.70 4.31
CA LYS A 23 -6.54 7.87 3.84
C LYS A 23 -6.68 8.90 4.95
N VAL A 24 -6.23 10.12 4.66
CA VAL A 24 -6.30 11.27 5.54
C VAL A 24 -7.30 12.26 4.99
N SER A 25 -8.42 12.41 5.70
CA SER A 25 -9.49 13.35 5.35
C SER A 25 -9.41 14.60 6.22
N PRO A 26 -9.90 15.76 5.73
CA PRO A 26 -10.09 16.93 6.58
C PRO A 26 -10.96 16.60 7.80
N GLY A 27 -10.51 17.00 9.00
CA GLY A 27 -11.21 16.72 10.26
C GLY A 27 -10.91 15.36 10.90
N MET A 28 -10.08 14.53 10.27
CA MET A 28 -9.61 13.27 10.85
C MET A 28 -8.77 13.51 12.11
N THR A 29 -9.00 12.72 13.15
CA THR A 29 -8.26 12.76 14.40
C THR A 29 -6.98 11.91 14.34
N ALA A 30 -6.02 12.20 15.23
CA ALA A 30 -4.80 11.41 15.35
C ALA A 30 -5.06 9.94 15.73
N ALA A 31 -6.12 9.68 16.52
CA ALA A 31 -6.48 8.33 16.92
C ALA A 31 -7.01 7.51 15.74
N GLU A 32 -7.89 8.08 14.92
CA GLU A 32 -8.38 7.44 13.69
C GLU A 32 -7.24 7.15 12.72
N LEU A 33 -6.27 8.08 12.61
CA LEU A 33 -5.08 7.86 11.79
C LEU A 33 -4.21 6.72 12.34
N SER A 34 -3.99 6.69 13.66
CA SER A 34 -3.23 5.63 14.33
C SER A 34 -3.85 4.26 14.08
N GLU A 35 -5.18 4.15 14.19
CA GLU A 35 -5.90 2.90 13.94
C GLU A 35 -5.75 2.41 12.49
N GLN A 36 -5.65 3.33 11.51
CA GLN A 36 -5.35 2.95 10.14
C GLN A 36 -3.90 2.47 9.97
N VAL A 37 -2.95 3.15 10.62
CA VAL A 37 -1.52 2.80 10.55
C VAL A 37 -1.23 1.46 11.24
N GLU A 38 -1.95 1.10 12.31
CA GLU A 38 -1.83 -0.19 12.99
C GLU A 38 -2.19 -1.39 12.11
N ARG A 39 -2.99 -1.18 11.04
CA ARG A 39 -3.33 -2.22 10.06
C ARG A 39 -2.23 -2.48 9.05
N LEU A 40 -1.17 -1.66 9.04
CA LEU A 40 -0.04 -1.83 8.13
C LEU A 40 0.81 -3.04 8.55
N SER A 41 1.40 -3.68 7.55
CA SER A 41 2.33 -4.78 7.79
C SER A 41 3.56 -4.29 8.57
N ALA A 42 4.05 -5.11 9.50
CA ALA A 42 5.30 -4.82 10.21
C ALA A 42 6.43 -4.60 9.20
N GLY A 43 7.12 -3.45 9.30
CA GLY A 43 8.18 -3.06 8.36
C GLY A 43 7.69 -2.33 7.10
N ALA A 44 6.42 -1.94 7.04
CA ALA A 44 5.94 -1.05 6.00
C ALA A 44 6.66 0.31 6.08
N VAL A 45 7.04 0.85 4.92
CA VAL A 45 7.68 2.16 4.80
C VAL A 45 6.81 3.08 3.96
N PHE A 46 6.82 4.36 4.28
CA PHE A 46 6.11 5.38 3.52
C PHE A 46 6.79 5.57 2.15
N LEU A 47 5.98 5.54 1.08
CA LEU A 47 6.46 5.66 -0.30
C LEU A 47 6.05 6.97 -0.97
N GLY A 48 4.85 7.48 -0.68
CA GLY A 48 4.36 8.71 -1.33
C GLY A 48 2.98 9.15 -0.86
N GLY A 49 2.67 10.42 -1.09
CA GLY A 49 1.39 11.06 -0.75
C GLY A 49 0.68 11.60 -1.99
N PHE A 50 -0.64 11.50 -2.03
CA PHE A 50 -1.49 11.86 -3.17
C PHE A 50 -2.69 12.71 -2.75
N GLY A 51 -3.02 13.75 -3.52
CA GLY A 51 -4.25 14.53 -3.39
C GLY A 51 -4.11 15.85 -2.61
N ASP A 52 -4.85 16.87 -3.05
CA ASP A 52 -4.78 18.24 -2.50
C ASP A 52 -5.86 18.56 -1.45
N ALA A 53 -7.02 17.89 -1.50
CA ALA A 53 -8.16 18.09 -0.58
C ALA A 53 -8.34 16.96 0.46
N GLY A 54 -7.65 15.84 0.24
CA GLY A 54 -7.55 14.67 1.10
C GLY A 54 -6.31 13.90 0.67
N VAL A 55 -5.52 13.43 1.62
CA VAL A 55 -4.20 12.83 1.35
C VAL A 55 -4.30 11.32 1.43
N VAL A 56 -3.93 10.61 0.37
CA VAL A 56 -3.71 9.16 0.41
C VAL A 56 -2.21 8.91 0.56
N LEU A 57 -1.83 8.23 1.63
CA LEU A 57 -0.46 7.81 1.91
C LEU A 57 -0.28 6.35 1.49
N ALA A 58 0.66 6.09 0.59
CA ALA A 58 0.98 4.73 0.15
C ALA A 58 2.19 4.18 0.92
N PHE A 59 2.07 2.93 1.36
CA PHE A 59 3.09 2.19 2.09
C PHE A 59 3.41 0.87 1.39
N GLY A 60 4.66 0.45 1.44
CA GLY A 60 5.09 -0.81 0.85
C GLY A 60 6.23 -1.47 1.63
N PRO A 61 6.72 -2.62 1.15
CA PRO A 61 7.85 -3.31 1.75
C PRO A 61 9.12 -2.45 1.82
N ALA A 62 9.86 -2.58 2.92
CA ALA A 62 11.12 -1.87 3.17
C ALA A 62 12.24 -2.20 2.17
N ASP A 63 12.10 -3.28 1.40
CA ASP A 63 13.08 -3.67 0.37
C ASP A 63 13.00 -2.81 -0.90
N GLY A 64 12.03 -1.89 -0.98
CA GLY A 64 11.86 -0.98 -2.11
C GLY A 64 11.45 -1.69 -3.40
N SER A 65 10.90 -2.90 -3.32
CA SER A 65 10.52 -3.70 -4.49
C SER A 65 9.25 -3.22 -5.22
N VAL A 66 8.58 -2.19 -4.71
CA VAL A 66 7.33 -1.64 -5.25
C VAL A 66 7.59 -0.79 -6.48
N SER A 67 6.86 -1.06 -7.57
CA SER A 67 6.90 -0.20 -8.75
C SER A 67 5.89 0.95 -8.65
N ASP A 68 6.14 2.04 -9.39
CA ASP A 68 5.20 3.18 -9.49
C ASP A 68 3.81 2.74 -9.98
N ARG A 69 3.74 1.70 -10.81
CA ARG A 69 2.47 1.15 -11.29
C ARG A 69 1.67 0.48 -10.17
N ASP A 70 2.34 -0.26 -9.30
CA ASP A 70 1.71 -0.92 -8.15
C ASP A 70 1.22 0.13 -7.14
N LEU A 71 2.04 1.17 -6.93
CA LEU A 71 1.69 2.32 -6.11
C LEU A 71 0.44 3.05 -6.64
N LEU A 72 0.42 3.36 -7.93
CA LEU A 72 -0.74 4.01 -8.57
C LEU A 72 -1.99 3.13 -8.49
N ALA A 73 -1.87 1.83 -8.73
CA ALA A 73 -2.99 0.90 -8.65
C ALA A 73 -3.58 0.82 -7.23
N ALA A 74 -2.71 0.79 -6.21
CA ALA A 74 -3.15 0.79 -4.82
C ALA A 74 -3.86 2.11 -4.44
N VAL A 75 -3.30 3.26 -4.83
CA VAL A 75 -3.92 4.57 -4.59
C VAL A 75 -5.29 4.63 -5.26
N VAL A 76 -5.39 4.32 -6.55
CA VAL A 76 -6.67 4.34 -7.29
C VAL A 76 -7.69 3.37 -6.68
N GLY A 77 -7.26 2.18 -6.24
CA GLY A 77 -8.14 1.21 -5.58
C GLY A 77 -8.64 1.64 -4.19
N SER A 78 -7.96 2.58 -3.54
CA SER A 78 -8.31 3.11 -2.22
C SER A 78 -9.30 4.27 -2.26
N LEU A 79 -9.47 4.90 -3.43
CA LEU A 79 -10.34 6.06 -3.61
C LEU A 79 -11.79 5.62 -3.78
N ALA A 80 -12.69 6.27 -3.04
CA ALA A 80 -14.13 6.16 -3.22
C ALA A 80 -14.62 7.21 -4.25
N PRO A 81 -15.78 7.02 -4.90
CA PRO A 81 -16.34 8.00 -5.84
C PRO A 81 -16.46 9.42 -5.26
N GLU A 82 -16.79 9.54 -3.97
CA GLU A 82 -16.84 10.82 -3.25
C GLU A 82 -15.49 11.56 -3.18
N ASP A 83 -14.35 10.85 -3.28
CA ASP A 83 -13.02 11.46 -3.23
C ASP A 83 -12.70 12.29 -4.48
N PHE A 84 -13.40 12.02 -5.58
CA PHE A 84 -13.30 12.78 -6.82
C PHE A 84 -14.27 13.97 -6.89
N ALA A 85 -15.22 14.05 -5.95
CA ALA A 85 -16.32 15.02 -6.00
C ALA A 85 -15.91 16.43 -5.52
N THR A 86 -14.74 16.58 -4.90
CA THR A 86 -14.21 17.84 -4.36
C THR A 86 -13.56 18.70 -5.45
N GLY A 87 -14.35 19.07 -6.46
CA GLY A 87 -13.92 20.00 -7.52
C GLY A 87 -15.03 20.89 -8.10
N ARG A 88 -16.29 20.74 -7.69
CA ARG A 88 -17.42 21.50 -8.27
C ARG A 88 -18.03 22.51 -7.30
N GLY A 89 -17.19 23.37 -6.72
CA GLY A 89 -17.66 24.38 -5.78
C GLY A 89 -16.56 25.29 -5.23
N ARG A 90 -15.78 25.92 -6.09
CA ARG A 90 -15.12 27.21 -5.81
C ARG A 90 -15.13 28.05 -7.07
#